data_AF-A0AAV2P1J0-F1
#
_entry.id   AF-A0AAV2P1J0-F1
#
_cell.length_a   1.000
_cell.length_b   1.000
_cell.length_c   1.000
_cell.angle_alpha   90.00
_cell.angle_beta   90.00
_cell.angle_gamma   90.00
#
_symmetry.space_group_name_H-M   'P 1'
#
loop_
_entity.id
_entity.type
_entity.pdbx_description
1 polymer ?
#
loop_
_entity_poly.entity_id
_entity_poly.type
_entity_poly.pdbx_seq_one_letter_code
_entity_poly.pdbx_strand_id
1 'polypeptide(L)'
;MKSGINPFDSQEAKPYKNDPEILAMTNLVVSYQNNDINQFELILKQNRNNIMDDPFIREHIEDLLRNIRTQVLIKLIRPYTRIYIPFISKELNIDVSEVESLLVSCILDNTIHGRIDQVNQVLELDKKSVCAARYKLEGEVSCNPYIQPL
;
A
#
# COMPACT_ATOMS: atom_id res chain seq x y z
N MET A 1 -10.21 -7.34 -2.54
CA MET A 1 -11.18 -7.89 -1.58
C MET A 1 -10.40 -8.42 -0.38
N LYS A 2 -10.62 -7.91 0.83
CA LYS A 2 -10.04 -8.53 2.04
C LYS A 2 -10.97 -9.66 2.45
N SER A 3 -10.59 -10.91 2.22
CA SER A 3 -11.26 -12.05 2.82
C SER A 3 -10.99 -11.99 4.33
N GLY A 4 -11.89 -11.37 5.09
CA GLY A 4 -11.84 -11.35 6.55
C GLY A 4 -12.13 -12.73 7.18
N ILE A 5 -11.94 -13.80 6.41
CA ILE A 5 -12.19 -15.18 6.80
C ILE A 5 -10.84 -15.80 7.09
N ASN A 6 -10.64 -16.22 8.33
CA ASN A 6 -9.49 -17.03 8.69
C ASN A 6 -9.78 -18.48 8.24
N PRO A 7 -8.99 -19.06 7.34
CA PRO A 7 -9.20 -20.42 6.85
C PRO A 7 -9.16 -21.48 7.95
N PHE A 8 -8.60 -21.16 9.13
CA PHE A 8 -8.50 -22.06 10.29
C PHE A 8 -9.61 -21.89 11.34
N ASP A 9 -10.61 -21.04 11.09
CA ASP A 9 -11.81 -20.93 11.95
C ASP A 9 -12.89 -21.98 11.62
N SER A 10 -12.70 -22.75 10.54
CA SER A 10 -13.60 -23.84 10.15
C SER A 10 -13.55 -24.99 11.16
N GLN A 11 -14.65 -25.72 11.30
CA GLN A 11 -14.76 -26.83 12.26
C GLN A 11 -13.75 -27.94 11.97
N GLU A 12 -13.36 -28.09 10.70
CA GLU A 12 -12.41 -29.06 10.19
C GLU A 12 -10.95 -28.66 10.45
N ALA A 13 -10.61 -27.37 10.37
CA ALA A 13 -9.25 -26.89 10.48
C ALA A 13 -8.85 -26.42 11.89
N LYS A 14 -9.85 -26.14 12.74
CA LYS A 14 -9.66 -25.71 14.14
C LYS A 14 -8.75 -26.63 14.98
N PRO A 15 -8.77 -27.97 14.86
CA PRO A 15 -7.90 -28.85 15.65
C PRO A 15 -6.41 -28.67 15.32
N TYR A 16 -6.09 -28.33 14.08
CA TYR A 16 -4.72 -28.27 13.56
C TYR A 16 -4.06 -26.90 13.78
N LYS A 17 -4.78 -25.93 14.33
CA LYS A 17 -4.28 -24.57 14.55
C LYS A 17 -3.01 -24.50 15.42
N ASN A 18 -2.81 -25.50 16.28
CA ASN A 18 -1.68 -25.56 17.20
C ASN A 18 -0.45 -26.26 16.59
N ASP A 19 -0.57 -26.88 15.41
CA ASP A 19 0.58 -27.49 14.74
C ASP A 19 1.56 -26.40 14.29
N PRO A 20 2.87 -26.57 14.51
CA PRO A 20 3.86 -25.53 14.24
C PRO A 20 3.88 -25.07 12.78
N GLU A 21 3.60 -25.97 11.84
CA GLU A 21 3.51 -25.66 10.40
C GLU A 21 2.25 -24.83 10.08
N ILE A 22 1.11 -25.17 10.67
CA ILE A 22 -0.16 -24.46 10.48
C ILE A 22 -0.16 -23.11 11.21
N LEU A 23 0.51 -23.04 12.35
CA LEU A 23 0.68 -21.84 13.14
C LEU A 23 1.48 -20.78 12.38
N ALA A 24 2.50 -21.18 11.61
CA ALA A 24 3.24 -20.28 10.73
C ALA A 24 2.32 -19.63 9.68
N MET A 25 1.48 -20.43 9.01
CA MET A 25 0.53 -19.92 8.00
C MET A 25 -0.55 -19.04 8.63
N THR A 26 -1.06 -19.42 9.81
CA THR A 26 -2.02 -18.61 10.56
C THR A 26 -1.45 -17.24 10.91
N ASN A 27 -0.21 -17.20 11.39
CA ASN A 27 0.47 -15.94 11.74
C ASN A 27 0.75 -15.07 10.50
N LEU A 28 1.06 -15.67 9.35
CA LEU A 28 1.18 -14.93 8.08
C LEU A 28 -0.14 -14.26 7.70
N VAL A 29 -1.26 -14.97 7.81
CA VAL A 29 -2.59 -14.39 7.52
C VAL A 29 -2.91 -13.24 8.47
N VAL A 30 -2.62 -13.39 9.77
CA VAL A 30 -2.86 -12.36 10.78
C VAL A 30 -2.00 -11.11 10.53
N SER A 31 -0.70 -11.28 10.27
CA SER A 31 0.20 -10.15 9.95
C SER A 31 -0.21 -9.43 8.65
N TYR A 32 -0.66 -10.17 7.64
CA TYR A 32 -1.23 -9.60 6.41
C TYR A 32 -2.50 -8.76 6.69
N GLN A 33 -3.42 -9.27 7.51
CA GLN A 33 -4.63 -8.52 7.89
C GLN A 33 -4.31 -7.22 8.65
N ASN A 34 -3.31 -7.28 9.54
CA ASN A 34 -2.85 -6.12 10.32
C ASN A 34 -2.00 -5.14 9.50
N ASN A 35 -1.54 -5.51 8.31
CA ASN A 35 -0.62 -4.76 7.45
C ASN A 35 0.73 -4.50 8.16
N ASP A 36 1.23 -5.48 8.92
CA ASP A 36 2.51 -5.40 9.63
C ASP A 36 3.61 -6.08 8.81
N ILE A 37 4.44 -5.26 8.16
CA ILE A 37 5.53 -5.72 7.27
C ILE A 37 6.62 -6.44 8.08
N ASN A 38 6.97 -5.91 9.26
CA ASN A 38 8.07 -6.43 10.06
C ASN A 38 7.76 -7.83 10.61
N GLN A 39 6.53 -8.01 11.10
CA GLN A 39 6.07 -9.34 11.56
C GLN A 39 5.99 -10.32 10.40
N PHE A 40 5.48 -9.88 9.24
CA PHE A 40 5.40 -10.72 8.05
C PHE A 40 6.79 -11.22 7.62
N GLU A 41 7.78 -10.34 7.53
CA GLU A 41 9.17 -10.73 7.20
C GLU A 41 9.81 -11.62 8.26
N LEU A 42 9.53 -11.39 9.54
CA LEU A 42 10.05 -12.22 10.63
C LEU A 42 9.52 -13.66 10.54
N ILE A 43 8.21 -13.82 10.31
CA ILE A 43 7.57 -15.13 10.20
C ILE A 43 8.11 -15.89 8.98
N LEU A 44 8.34 -15.21 7.86
CA LEU A 44 8.98 -15.79 6.68
C LEU A 44 10.41 -16.24 6.93
N LYS A 45 11.20 -15.45 7.69
CA LYS A 45 12.58 -15.83 8.07
C LYS A 45 12.60 -17.04 9.00
N GLN A 46 11.69 -17.10 9.97
CA GLN A 46 11.63 -18.18 10.96
C GLN A 46 11.16 -19.51 10.35
N ASN A 47 10.19 -19.47 9.44
CA ASN A 47 9.57 -20.66 8.84
C ASN A 47 10.01 -20.86 7.38
N ARG A 48 11.21 -20.37 7.04
CA ARG A 48 11.70 -20.30 5.65
C ARG A 48 11.66 -21.65 4.95
N ASN A 49 12.09 -22.72 5.62
CA ASN A 49 12.19 -24.05 5.02
C ASN A 49 10.80 -24.56 4.59
N ASN A 50 9.79 -24.47 5.45
CA ASN A 50 8.46 -24.98 5.13
C ASN A 50 7.72 -24.13 4.08
N ILE A 51 7.96 -22.82 4.05
CA ILE A 51 7.19 -21.88 3.23
C ILE A 51 7.87 -21.64 1.88
N MET A 52 9.21 -21.51 1.85
CA MET A 52 9.95 -21.20 0.63
C MET A 52 10.25 -22.43 -0.19
N ASP A 53 10.19 -23.65 0.35
CA ASP A 53 10.39 -24.88 -0.42
C ASP A 53 9.24 -25.11 -1.41
N ASP A 54 8.04 -24.59 -1.11
CA ASP A 54 6.89 -24.66 -2.00
C ASP A 54 6.99 -23.60 -3.13
N PRO A 55 7.02 -24.01 -4.41
CA PRO A 55 7.15 -23.09 -5.53
C PRO A 55 5.89 -22.22 -5.75
N PHE A 56 4.70 -22.72 -5.45
CA PHE A 56 3.44 -22.00 -5.60
C PHE A 56 3.33 -20.88 -4.56
N ILE A 57 3.66 -21.18 -3.30
CA ILE A 57 3.64 -20.20 -2.22
C ILE A 57 4.70 -19.12 -2.44
N ARG A 58 5.90 -19.50 -2.90
CA ARG A 58 7.01 -18.58 -3.16
C ARG A 58 6.64 -17.50 -4.19
N GLU A 59 6.02 -17.88 -5.30
CA GLU A 59 5.61 -16.94 -6.36
C GLU A 59 4.60 -15.92 -5.84
N HIS A 60 3.66 -16.35 -4.99
CA HIS A 60 2.60 -15.46 -4.50
C HIS A 60 3.02 -14.60 -3.30
N ILE A 61 4.08 -14.96 -2.57
CA ILE A 61 4.57 -14.19 -1.43
C ILE A 61 5.08 -12.81 -1.84
N GLU A 62 5.75 -12.69 -2.98
CA GLU A 62 6.27 -11.41 -3.46
C GLU A 62 5.13 -10.42 -3.74
N ASP A 63 4.04 -10.88 -4.35
CA ASP A 63 2.83 -10.10 -4.57
C ASP A 63 2.14 -9.71 -3.25
N LEU A 64 2.09 -10.62 -2.27
CA LEU A 64 1.53 -10.31 -0.95
C LEU A 64 2.34 -9.22 -0.23
N LEU A 65 3.67 -9.28 -0.29
CA LEU A 65 4.55 -8.24 0.26
C LEU A 65 4.31 -6.90 -0.43
N ARG A 66 4.26 -6.89 -1.76
CA ARG A 66 3.95 -5.69 -2.55
C ARG A 66 2.60 -5.11 -2.15
N ASN A 67 1.57 -5.95 -1.99
CA ASN A 67 0.24 -5.53 -1.58
C ASN A 67 0.21 -4.91 -0.18
N ILE A 68 0.85 -5.52 0.83
CA ILE A 68 0.95 -4.93 2.17
C ILE A 68 1.65 -3.58 2.10
N ARG A 69 2.79 -3.50 1.40
CA ARG A 69 3.57 -2.25 1.26
C ARG A 69 2.74 -1.14 0.65
N THR A 70 1.99 -1.42 -0.42
CA THR A 70 1.07 -0.46 -1.03
C THR A 70 -0.01 0.02 -0.05
N GLN A 71 -0.59 -0.87 0.76
CA GLN A 71 -1.59 -0.48 1.76
C GLN A 71 -1.01 0.42 2.86
N VAL A 72 0.15 0.05 3.39
CA VAL A 72 0.86 0.85 4.41
C VAL A 72 1.25 2.20 3.82
N LEU A 73 1.75 2.23 2.59
CA LEU A 73 2.10 3.45 1.86
C LEU A 73 0.91 4.39 1.73
N ILE A 74 -0.25 3.92 1.26
CA ILE A 74 -1.47 4.73 1.13
C ILE A 74 -1.88 5.32 2.49
N LYS A 75 -1.79 4.53 3.57
CA LYS A 75 -2.11 4.99 4.92
C LYS A 75 -1.12 6.06 5.40
N LEU A 76 0.17 5.88 5.10
CA LEU A 76 1.24 6.78 5.49
C LEU A 76 1.16 8.13 4.79
N ILE A 77 0.84 8.15 3.50
CA ILE A 77 0.83 9.39 2.70
C ILE A 77 -0.44 10.24 2.91
N ARG A 78 -1.54 9.62 3.39
CA ARG A 78 -2.87 10.27 3.52
C ARG A 78 -2.89 11.63 4.23
N PRO A 79 -2.15 11.88 5.33
CA PRO A 79 -2.17 13.17 6.01
C PRO A 79 -1.22 14.21 5.38
N TYR A 80 -0.33 13.80 4.47
CA TYR A 80 0.69 14.68 3.90
C TYR A 80 0.22 15.28 2.57
N THR A 81 0.72 16.47 2.25
CA THR A 81 0.56 17.08 0.91
C THR A 81 1.85 16.93 0.10
N ARG A 82 2.99 17.00 0.80
CA ARG A 82 4.33 16.81 0.24
C ARG A 82 5.07 15.93 1.23
N ILE A 83 5.75 14.90 0.75
CA ILE A 83 6.47 13.95 1.58
C ILE A 83 7.79 13.57 0.91
N TYR A 84 8.85 13.48 1.70
CA TYR A 84 10.17 13.07 1.21
C TYR A 84 10.21 11.57 0.96
N ILE A 85 10.70 11.14 -0.20
CA ILE A 85 10.86 9.73 -0.55
C ILE A 85 11.82 9.01 0.43
N PRO A 86 12.94 9.61 0.87
CA PRO A 86 13.81 9.01 1.89
C PRO A 86 13.12 8.77 3.24
N PHE A 87 12.08 9.55 3.57
CA PHE A 87 11.29 9.33 4.78
C PHE A 87 10.40 8.07 4.65
N ILE A 88 9.76 7.91 3.49
CA ILE A 88 8.96 6.71 3.18
C ILE A 88 9.86 5.45 3.17
N SER A 89 11.05 5.54 2.60
CA SER A 89 12.04 4.45 2.57
C SER A 89 12.39 3.96 3.98
N LYS A 90 12.61 4.87 4.93
CA LYS A 90 12.87 4.52 6.34
C LYS A 90 11.68 3.87 7.03
N GLU A 91 10.47 4.35 6.76
CA GLU A 91 9.25 3.83 7.39
C GLU A 91 8.89 2.42 6.87
N LEU A 92 9.12 2.18 5.57
CA LEU A 92 8.85 0.89 4.93
C LEU A 92 10.05 -0.08 4.96
N ASN A 93 11.22 0.39 5.41
CA ASN A 93 12.48 -0.37 5.45
C ASN A 93 12.88 -0.96 4.07
N ILE A 94 12.74 -0.18 3.01
CA ILE A 94 13.08 -0.55 1.63
C ILE A 94 13.92 0.53 0.96
N ASP A 95 14.67 0.16 -0.09
CA ASP A 95 15.50 1.08 -0.84
C ASP A 95 14.69 2.18 -1.54
N VAL A 96 15.28 3.36 -1.66
CA VAL A 96 14.64 4.53 -2.29
C VAL A 96 14.18 4.24 -3.71
N SER A 97 14.99 3.51 -4.49
CA SER A 97 14.65 3.11 -5.87
C SER A 97 13.44 2.16 -5.93
N GLU A 98 13.27 1.30 -4.93
CA GLU A 98 12.12 0.39 -4.85
C GLU A 98 10.85 1.17 -4.45
N VAL A 99 10.97 2.14 -3.53
CA VAL A 99 9.88 3.07 -3.18
C VAL A 99 9.41 3.85 -4.41
N GLU A 100 10.34 4.39 -5.21
CA GLU A 100 10.01 5.10 -6.45
C GLU A 100 9.25 4.20 -7.43
N SER A 101 9.73 2.97 -7.65
CA SER A 101 9.08 2.01 -8.53
C SER A 101 7.67 1.65 -8.06
N LEU A 102 7.48 1.51 -6.74
CA LEU A 102 6.16 1.29 -6.13
C LEU A 102 5.25 2.50 -6.32
N LEU A 103 5.75 3.72 -6.09
CA LEU A 103 4.99 4.96 -6.28
C LEU A 103 4.57 5.15 -7.73
N VAL A 104 5.46 4.89 -8.69
CA VAL A 104 5.14 4.93 -10.13
C VAL A 104 4.02 3.95 -10.45
N SER A 105 4.12 2.71 -9.98
CA SER A 105 3.07 1.70 -10.15
C SER A 105 1.73 2.19 -9.59
N CYS A 106 1.74 2.73 -8.37
CA CYS A 106 0.52 3.21 -7.70
C CYS A 106 -0.13 4.40 -8.42
N ILE A 107 0.67 5.29 -9.02
CA ILE A 107 0.19 6.42 -9.82
C ILE A 107 -0.43 5.92 -11.14
N LEU A 108 0.23 4.97 -11.82
CA LEU A 108 -0.29 4.34 -13.03
C LEU A 108 -1.61 3.61 -12.78
N ASP A 109 -1.72 2.94 -11.63
CA ASP A 109 -2.94 2.25 -11.18
C ASP A 109 -4.04 3.22 -10.69
N ASN A 110 -3.80 4.54 -10.75
CA ASN A 110 -4.69 5.60 -10.26
C ASN A 110 -5.06 5.49 -8.76
N THR A 111 -4.29 4.74 -7.98
CA THR A 111 -4.51 4.61 -6.53
C THR A 111 -3.99 5.82 -5.75
N ILE A 112 -2.90 6.41 -6.22
CA ILE A 112 -2.30 7.63 -5.67
C ILE A 112 -2.38 8.72 -6.74
N HIS A 113 -2.93 9.88 -6.37
CA HIS A 113 -2.94 11.06 -7.24
C HIS A 113 -1.82 12.01 -6.80
N GLY A 114 -0.75 12.05 -7.57
CA GLY A 114 0.40 12.88 -7.27
C GLY A 114 1.45 12.84 -8.36
N ARG A 115 2.51 13.61 -8.13
CA ARG A 115 3.66 13.77 -9.02
C ARG A 115 4.92 13.50 -8.21
N ILE A 116 5.87 12.82 -8.85
CA ILE A 116 7.16 12.52 -8.25
C ILE A 116 8.15 13.57 -8.76
N ASP A 117 8.75 14.33 -7.85
CA ASP A 117 9.91 15.17 -8.13
C ASP A 117 11.17 14.37 -7.79
N GLN A 118 11.77 13.79 -8.84
CA GLN A 118 12.95 12.93 -8.70
C GLN A 118 14.21 13.72 -8.30
N VAL A 119 14.29 15.01 -8.62
CA VAL A 119 15.47 15.85 -8.29
C VAL A 119 15.47 16.18 -6.82
N ASN A 120 14.32 16.63 -6.30
CA ASN A 120 14.18 16.98 -4.89
C ASN A 120 13.85 15.77 -3.99
N GLN A 121 13.60 14.59 -4.58
CA GLN A 121 13.21 13.36 -3.88
C GLN A 121 11.94 13.57 -3.02
N VAL A 122 10.96 14.25 -3.61
CA VAL A 122 9.68 14.60 -2.96
C VAL A 122 8.52 14.05 -3.78
N LEU A 123 7.56 13.45 -3.10
CA LEU A 123 6.25 13.13 -3.65
C LEU A 123 5.28 14.28 -3.33
N GLU A 124 4.73 14.89 -4.37
CA GLU A 124 3.69 15.91 -4.27
C GLU A 124 2.33 15.27 -4.55
N LEU A 125 1.42 15.35 -3.59
CA LEU A 125 0.07 14.82 -3.75
C LEU A 125 -0.85 15.92 -4.28
N ASP A 126 -1.61 15.60 -5.32
CA ASP A 126 -2.64 16.49 -5.83
C ASP A 126 -3.73 16.58 -4.76
N LYS A 127 -3.83 17.71 -4.07
CA LYS A 127 -5.05 18.05 -3.34
C LYS A 127 -6.14 18.17 -4.38
N LYS A 128 -6.97 17.13 -4.55
CA LYS A 128 -8.30 17.32 -5.13
C LYS A 128 -8.95 18.40 -4.29
N SER A 129 -9.00 19.62 -4.81
CA SER A 129 -9.83 20.65 -4.24
C SER A 129 -11.23 20.03 -4.23
N VAL A 130 -11.83 19.92 -3.06
CA VAL A 130 -13.25 19.58 -2.92
C VAL A 130 -14.12 20.73 -3.49
N CYS A 131 -13.56 21.64 -4.29
CA CYS A 131 -14.15 22.89 -4.74
C CYS A 131 -14.67 22.84 -6.20
N ALA A 132 -14.60 21.69 -6.89
CA ALA A 132 -15.14 21.57 -8.26
C ALA A 132 -16.56 20.98 -8.34
N ALA A 133 -17.17 20.56 -7.23
CA ALA A 133 -18.48 19.89 -7.21
C ALA A 133 -19.65 20.77 -6.73
N ARG A 134 -19.45 22.09 -6.51
CA ARG A 134 -20.54 23.02 -6.14
C ARG A 134 -20.94 24.03 -7.22
N TYR A 135 -20.36 23.96 -8.43
CA TYR A 135 -20.76 24.78 -9.58
C TYR A 135 -21.38 23.94 -10.71
N LYS A 136 -22.33 23.07 -10.34
CA LYS A 136 -23.35 22.57 -11.26
C LYS A 136 -24.74 22.84 -10.69
N LEU A 137 -24.97 24.08 -10.31
CA LEU A 137 -26.29 24.67 -10.33
C LEU A 137 -26.10 26.08 -10.89
N GLU A 138 -26.81 26.36 -11.97
CA GLU A 138 -26.96 27.66 -12.65
C GLU A 138 -25.88 28.02 -13.69
N GLY A 139 -26.27 27.79 -14.96
CA GLY A 139 -26.27 28.76 -16.05
C GLY A 139 -25.00 29.58 -16.31
N GLU A 140 -24.37 29.28 -17.46
CA GLU A 140 -23.60 30.17 -18.33
C GLU A 140 -22.99 31.45 -17.72
N VAL A 141 -21.68 31.45 -17.46
CA VAL A 141 -20.86 32.66 -17.69
C VAL A 141 -19.48 32.26 -18.19
N SER A 142 -19.19 32.64 -19.43
CA SER A 142 -17.87 32.60 -20.05
C SER A 142 -16.96 33.64 -19.37
N CYS A 143 -15.84 33.22 -18.79
CA CYS A 143 -14.82 34.14 -18.28
C CYS A 143 -13.50 33.94 -19.03
N ASN A 144 -13.22 34.88 -19.94
CA ASN A 144 -11.98 35.05 -20.69
C ASN A 144 -10.90 35.68 -19.77
N PRO A 145 -9.67 35.13 -19.66
CA PRO A 145 -8.72 35.49 -18.59
C PRO A 145 -7.86 36.75 -18.82
N TYR A 146 -8.24 37.68 -19.70
CA TYR A 146 -7.41 38.85 -20.02
C TYR A 146 -8.04 40.19 -19.64
N ILE A 147 -8.08 40.58 -18.37
CA ILE A 147 -7.96 42.00 -17.95
C ILE A 147 -7.34 42.07 -16.53
N GLN A 148 -6.14 42.64 -16.41
CA GLN A 148 -5.54 43.08 -15.13
C GLN A 148 -6.08 44.48 -14.76
N PRO A 149 -6.37 44.77 -13.48
CA PRO A 149 -6.83 46.10 -13.08
C PRO A 149 -5.66 47.08 -12.85
N LEU A 150 -5.89 48.34 -13.25
CA LEU A 150 -5.20 49.53 -12.75
C LEU A 150 -5.75 49.91 -11.37
#